data_AF-X1E8D5-F1
#
_entry.id   AF-X1E8D5-F1
#
_cell.length_a   1.000
_cell.length_b   1.000
_cell.length_c   1.000
_cell.angle_alpha   90.00
_cell.angle_beta   90.00
_cell.angle_gamma   90.00
#
_symmetry.space_group_name_H-M   'P 1'
#
loop_
_entity.id
_entity.type
_entity.pdbx_description
1 polymer ?
#
loop_
_entity_poly.entity_id
_entity_poly.type
_entity_poly.pdbx_seq_one_letter_code
_entity_poly.pdbx_strand_id
1 'polypeptide(L)'
;TDGHRQRLRLKPLTLTNRTGAVTVGGKNIVEVSSMSVTQAMGWVAAIGGDGKKAVLKKREQTIAHQILKEIQARLGFLKDIGLDYLTLDRPSATLAGGEAQRIRLATQIGSGLMGVLYICDEPTIGLHPADDFRLIETLKRLRDLGNTILVVEHDEAMMRAADHIIDMGPGAGEHGGWIVTTGKLADILDCKESITGQYLSGAKQIPLPPKRRPGSGEEIVIKGARQNNLKNIAVHIPLGKFVCITGVSGSGKSTLIDDILYK
;
A
#
# COMPACT_ATOMS: atom_id res chain seq x y z
N THR A 1 -5.00 -48.44 6.15
CA THR A 1 -6.06 -47.54 5.65
C THR A 1 -5.50 -46.14 5.63
N ASP A 2 -4.72 -45.84 4.59
CA ASP A 2 -3.91 -44.64 4.47
C ASP A 2 -4.52 -43.73 3.39
N GLY A 3 -4.97 -42.55 3.81
CA GLY A 3 -5.79 -41.63 3.01
C GLY A 3 -4.93 -40.60 2.31
N HIS A 4 -4.70 -40.80 1.01
CA HIS A 4 -4.04 -39.86 0.11
C HIS A 4 -4.71 -38.46 0.13
N ARG A 5 -4.12 -37.50 0.85
CA ARG A 5 -4.33 -36.07 0.58
C ARG A 5 -3.48 -35.65 -0.62
N GLN A 6 -4.08 -35.64 -1.81
CA GLN A 6 -3.50 -34.97 -2.97
C GLN A 6 -3.41 -33.46 -2.69
N ARG A 7 -2.21 -32.98 -2.37
CA ARG A 7 -1.89 -31.55 -2.48
C ARG A 7 -1.90 -31.17 -3.96
N LEU A 8 -2.90 -30.41 -4.38
CA LEU A 8 -2.91 -29.70 -5.66
C LEU A 8 -1.71 -28.75 -5.73
N ARG A 9 -0.60 -29.22 -6.31
CA ARG A 9 0.49 -28.36 -6.77
C ARG A 9 0.01 -27.67 -8.05
N LEU A 10 -0.34 -26.38 -7.95
CA LEU A 10 -0.46 -25.51 -9.11
C LEU A 10 0.90 -25.49 -9.83
N LYS A 11 0.99 -26.14 -10.98
CA LYS A 11 2.15 -26.00 -11.87
C LYS A 11 2.14 -24.57 -12.41
N PRO A 12 3.27 -23.83 -12.38
CA PRO A 12 3.36 -22.56 -13.08
C PRO A 12 3.06 -22.83 -14.57
N LEU A 13 2.05 -22.16 -15.11
CA LEU A 13 1.74 -22.21 -16.53
C LEU A 13 2.91 -21.56 -17.28
N THR A 14 3.75 -22.38 -17.91
CA THR A 14 4.72 -21.90 -18.89
C THR A 14 3.92 -21.37 -20.08
N LEU A 15 3.88 -20.05 -20.25
CA LEU A 15 3.30 -19.40 -21.42
C LEU A 15 3.96 -20.00 -22.68
N THR A 16 3.20 -20.73 -23.48
CA THR A 16 3.73 -21.36 -24.71
C THR A 16 4.09 -20.27 -25.74
N ASN A 17 5.03 -20.54 -26.65
CA ASN A 17 5.44 -19.59 -27.71
C ASN A 17 4.27 -19.00 -28.53
N ARG A 18 3.08 -19.62 -28.52
CA ARG A 18 1.87 -19.10 -29.16
C ARG A 18 1.17 -17.97 -28.39
N THR A 19 1.33 -17.90 -27.06
CA THR A 19 0.67 -16.87 -26.22
C THR A 19 1.31 -15.48 -26.35
N GLY A 20 2.60 -15.39 -26.72
CA GLY A 20 3.25 -14.12 -27.06
C GLY A 20 2.88 -13.55 -28.43
N ALA A 21 2.19 -14.33 -29.28
CA ALA A 21 1.83 -13.92 -30.64
C ALA A 21 0.50 -13.14 -30.71
N VAL A 22 -0.36 -13.28 -29.71
CA VAL A 22 -1.63 -12.54 -29.64
C VAL A 22 -1.36 -11.17 -29.01
N THR A 23 -1.76 -10.11 -29.70
CA THR A 23 -1.60 -8.73 -29.22
C THR A 23 -2.94 -8.02 -29.16
N VAL A 24 -3.08 -7.13 -28.17
CA VAL A 24 -4.18 -6.18 -28.05
C VAL A 24 -3.57 -4.79 -27.96
N GLY A 25 -3.99 -3.88 -28.83
CA GLY A 25 -3.38 -2.54 -28.93
C GLY A 25 -1.86 -2.57 -29.14
N GLY A 26 -1.39 -3.54 -29.92
CA GLY A 26 0.04 -3.68 -30.25
C GLY A 26 0.91 -4.25 -29.13
N LYS A 27 0.33 -4.79 -28.05
CA LYS A 27 1.06 -5.42 -26.95
C LYS A 27 0.53 -6.80 -26.61
N ASN A 28 1.42 -7.74 -26.31
CA ASN A 28 1.04 -9.07 -25.83
C ASN A 28 0.81 -9.07 -24.31
N ILE A 29 0.31 -10.19 -23.77
CA ILE A 29 0.00 -10.31 -22.34
C ILE A 29 1.20 -10.13 -21.41
N VAL A 30 2.40 -10.56 -21.83
CA VAL A 30 3.63 -10.40 -21.03
C VAL A 30 4.04 -8.94 -20.97
N GLU A 31 3.98 -8.23 -22.10
CA GLU A 31 4.29 -6.79 -22.18
C GLU A 31 3.32 -5.93 -21.38
N VAL A 32 2.05 -6.33 -21.29
CA VAL A 32 1.06 -5.64 -20.45
C VAL A 32 1.27 -5.99 -18.98
N SER A 33 1.64 -7.23 -18.66
CA SER A 33 1.83 -7.67 -17.27
C SER A 33 3.09 -7.09 -16.63
N SER A 34 4.11 -6.79 -17.42
CA SER A 34 5.34 -6.13 -16.96
C SER A 34 5.22 -4.61 -16.79
N MET A 35 4.07 -4.03 -17.16
CA MET A 35 3.78 -2.63 -16.91
C MET A 35 3.51 -2.37 -15.43
N SER A 36 3.89 -1.17 -14.97
CA SER A 36 3.33 -0.66 -13.71
C SER A 36 1.82 -0.47 -13.82
N VAL A 37 1.11 -0.48 -12.70
CA VAL A 37 -0.33 -0.18 -12.65
C VAL A 37 -0.65 1.14 -13.37
N THR A 38 0.13 2.20 -13.15
CA THR A 38 -0.05 3.48 -13.88
C THR A 38 0.10 3.34 -15.39
N GLN A 39 1.09 2.59 -15.86
CA GLN A 39 1.30 2.33 -17.29
C GLN A 39 0.15 1.49 -17.88
N ALA A 40 -0.28 0.45 -17.17
CA ALA A 40 -1.39 -0.41 -17.57
C ALA A 40 -2.71 0.39 -17.64
N MET A 41 -2.97 1.29 -16.69
CA MET A 41 -4.14 2.19 -16.74
C MET A 41 -4.13 3.06 -18.01
N GLY A 42 -2.98 3.64 -18.34
CA GLY A 42 -2.83 4.43 -19.57
C GLY A 42 -3.06 3.60 -20.84
N TRP A 43 -2.59 2.35 -20.86
CA TRP A 43 -2.82 1.41 -21.95
C TRP A 43 -4.30 1.03 -22.10
N VAL A 44 -5.00 0.74 -20.99
CA VAL A 44 -6.44 0.44 -20.99
C VAL A 44 -7.25 1.64 -21.50
N ALA A 45 -6.95 2.85 -21.04
CA ALA A 45 -7.63 4.07 -21.50
C ALA A 45 -7.42 4.34 -23.00
N ALA A 46 -6.19 4.12 -23.49
CA ALA A 46 -5.87 4.27 -24.91
C ALA A 46 -6.63 3.26 -25.80
N ILE A 47 -6.82 2.02 -25.33
CA ILE A 47 -7.61 1.00 -26.04
C ILE A 47 -9.10 1.29 -25.96
N GLY A 48 -9.58 1.74 -24.79
CA GLY A 48 -10.98 2.02 -24.51
C GLY A 48 -11.56 3.20 -25.29
N GLY A 49 -10.71 4.06 -25.87
CA GLY A 49 -11.13 5.09 -26.82
C GLY A 49 -11.39 6.46 -26.19
N ASP A 50 -10.65 6.86 -25.15
CA ASP A 50 -10.72 8.19 -24.51
C ASP A 50 -10.23 9.34 -25.43
N GLY A 51 -10.94 9.57 -26.53
CA GLY A 51 -10.81 10.76 -27.38
C GLY A 51 -9.66 10.76 -28.41
N LYS A 52 -8.84 9.70 -28.48
CA LYS A 52 -7.87 9.49 -29.57
C LYS A 52 -8.22 8.21 -30.34
N LYS A 53 -7.80 8.19 -31.62
CA LYS A 53 -8.09 7.18 -32.67
C LYS A 53 -8.36 5.78 -32.08
N ALA A 54 -9.59 5.27 -32.28
CA ALA A 54 -10.02 3.98 -31.75
C ALA A 54 -9.09 2.84 -32.21
N VAL A 55 -8.48 2.18 -31.23
CA VAL A 55 -7.55 1.06 -31.45
C VAL A 55 -8.33 -0.22 -31.80
N LEU A 56 -9.51 -0.38 -31.21
CA LEU A 56 -10.40 -1.53 -31.44
C LEU A 56 -11.44 -1.22 -32.52
N LYS A 57 -11.80 -2.24 -33.30
CA LYS A 57 -12.94 -2.18 -34.23
C LYS A 57 -14.24 -2.09 -33.43
N LYS A 58 -15.30 -1.56 -34.05
CA LYS A 58 -16.62 -1.37 -33.39
C LYS A 58 -17.15 -2.63 -32.69
N ARG A 59 -17.02 -3.81 -33.31
CA ARG A 59 -17.44 -5.09 -32.70
C ARG A 59 -16.56 -5.49 -31.50
N GLU A 60 -15.25 -5.30 -31.61
CA GLU A 60 -14.30 -5.60 -30.54
C GLU A 60 -14.52 -4.68 -29.35
N GLN A 61 -14.79 -3.39 -29.60
CA GLN A 61 -15.14 -2.41 -28.58
C GLN A 61 -16.38 -2.84 -27.79
N THR A 62 -17.44 -3.28 -28.47
CA THR A 62 -18.66 -3.75 -27.80
C THR A 62 -18.40 -4.96 -26.90
N ILE A 63 -17.58 -5.91 -27.36
CA ILE A 63 -17.23 -7.12 -26.59
C ILE A 63 -16.32 -6.76 -25.41
N ALA A 64 -15.33 -5.90 -25.63
CA ALA A 64 -14.31 -5.57 -24.65
C ALA A 64 -14.76 -4.54 -23.62
N HIS A 65 -15.82 -3.76 -23.88
CA HIS A 65 -16.22 -2.64 -23.04
C HIS A 65 -16.36 -3.00 -21.56
N GLN A 66 -17.09 -4.07 -21.23
CA GLN A 66 -17.30 -4.47 -19.84
C GLN A 66 -16.00 -4.98 -19.19
N ILE A 67 -15.14 -5.67 -19.96
CA ILE A 67 -13.85 -6.17 -19.47
C ILE A 67 -12.89 -5.00 -19.21
N LEU A 68 -12.79 -4.04 -20.14
CA LEU A 68 -11.93 -2.86 -19.98
C LEU A 68 -12.37 -1.99 -18.80
N LYS A 69 -13.69 -1.83 -18.61
CA LYS A 69 -14.24 -1.13 -17.44
C LYS A 69 -13.84 -1.83 -16.13
N GLU A 70 -13.92 -3.15 -16.08
CA GLU A 70 -13.53 -3.93 -14.90
C GLU A 70 -12.02 -3.85 -14.62
N ILE A 71 -11.18 -3.97 -15.66
CA ILE A 71 -9.73 -3.80 -15.52
C ILE A 71 -9.39 -2.39 -15.02
N GLN A 72 -9.99 -1.36 -15.62
CA GLN A 72 -9.77 0.03 -15.21
C GLN A 72 -10.19 0.28 -13.76
N ALA A 73 -11.30 -0.31 -13.31
CA ALA A 73 -11.73 -0.23 -11.93
C ALA A 73 -10.73 -0.89 -10.97
N ARG A 74 -10.25 -2.11 -11.28
CA ARG A 74 -9.27 -2.82 -10.44
C ARG A 74 -7.92 -2.12 -10.37
N LEU A 75 -7.43 -1.61 -11.49
CA LEU A 75 -6.21 -0.81 -11.53
C LEU A 75 -6.40 0.51 -10.76
N GLY A 76 -7.59 1.11 -10.86
CA GLY A 76 -7.97 2.27 -10.05
C GLY A 76 -7.87 1.99 -8.55
N PHE A 77 -8.41 0.88 -8.07
CA PHE A 77 -8.29 0.51 -6.65
C PHE A 77 -6.85 0.36 -6.20
N LEU A 78 -5.98 -0.27 -7.02
CA LEU A 78 -4.54 -0.38 -6.71
C LEU A 78 -3.87 0.99 -6.63
N LYS A 79 -4.28 1.95 -7.46
CA LYS A 79 -3.79 3.33 -7.41
C LYS A 79 -4.30 4.09 -6.18
N ASP A 80 -5.57 3.89 -5.81
CA ASP A 80 -6.18 4.54 -4.65
C ASP A 80 -5.48 4.12 -3.35
N ILE A 81 -4.94 2.91 -3.26
CA ILE A 81 -4.13 2.44 -2.11
C ILE A 81 -2.62 2.70 -2.24
N GLY A 82 -2.19 3.49 -3.23
CA GLY A 82 -0.79 3.89 -3.40
C GLY A 82 0.14 2.78 -3.91
N LEU A 83 -0.38 1.79 -4.64
CA LEU A 83 0.40 0.70 -5.24
C LEU A 83 0.61 0.88 -6.75
N ASP A 84 0.47 2.10 -7.27
CA ASP A 84 0.48 2.37 -8.70
C ASP A 84 1.86 2.20 -9.38
N TYR A 85 2.92 2.11 -8.57
CA TYR A 85 4.30 1.84 -8.99
C TYR A 85 4.59 0.35 -9.22
N LEU A 86 3.76 -0.56 -8.70
CA LEU A 86 3.97 -2.01 -8.84
C LEU A 86 3.68 -2.48 -10.26
N THR A 87 4.47 -3.44 -10.76
CA THR A 87 4.14 -4.18 -11.97
C THR A 87 3.13 -5.29 -11.67
N LEU A 88 2.29 -5.63 -12.65
CA LEU A 88 1.23 -6.64 -12.48
C LEU A 88 1.80 -8.06 -12.34
N ASP A 89 2.99 -8.30 -12.88
CA ASP A 89 3.73 -9.55 -12.80
C ASP A 89 4.65 -9.67 -11.58
N ARG A 90 4.67 -8.67 -10.69
CA ARG A 90 5.55 -8.68 -9.51
C ARG A 90 5.24 -9.92 -8.65
N PRO A 91 6.23 -10.79 -8.36
CA PRO A 91 5.98 -11.98 -7.56
C PRO A 91 5.51 -11.63 -6.15
N SER A 92 4.44 -12.27 -5.68
CA SER A 92 3.84 -11.99 -4.37
C SER A 92 4.80 -12.16 -3.19
N ALA A 93 5.76 -13.07 -3.30
CA ALA A 93 6.81 -13.29 -2.29
C ALA A 93 7.80 -12.12 -2.15
N THR A 94 7.84 -11.18 -3.11
CA THR A 94 8.73 -10.02 -3.09
C THR A 94 8.05 -8.75 -2.58
N LEU A 95 6.77 -8.84 -2.20
CA LEU A 95 6.01 -7.71 -1.67
C LEU A 95 6.36 -7.50 -0.21
N ALA A 96 6.49 -6.23 0.19
CA ALA A 96 6.54 -5.86 1.60
C ALA A 96 5.21 -6.20 2.28
N GLY A 97 5.22 -6.41 3.61
CA GLY A 97 4.01 -6.74 4.37
C GLY A 97 2.85 -5.75 4.13
N GLY A 98 3.15 -4.44 4.20
CA GLY A 98 2.18 -3.39 3.91
C GLY A 98 1.70 -3.36 2.45
N GLU A 99 2.56 -3.70 1.47
CA GLU A 99 2.13 -3.85 0.08
C GLU A 99 1.12 -4.99 -0.06
N ALA A 100 1.42 -6.17 0.50
CA ALA A 100 0.55 -7.34 0.45
C ALA A 100 -0.81 -7.10 1.13
N GLN A 101 -0.79 -6.42 2.29
CA GLN A 101 -2.00 -6.04 3.01
C GLN A 101 -2.87 -5.09 2.18
N ARG A 102 -2.29 -4.06 1.57
CA ARG A 102 -3.03 -3.12 0.73
C ARG A 102 -3.59 -3.80 -0.52
N ILE A 103 -2.85 -4.72 -1.18
CA ILE A 103 -3.40 -5.53 -2.29
C ILE A 103 -4.66 -6.30 -1.86
N ARG A 104 -4.63 -6.87 -0.65
CA ARG A 104 -5.80 -7.57 -0.09
C ARG A 104 -6.97 -6.61 0.07
N LEU A 105 -6.74 -5.39 0.57
CA LEU A 105 -7.78 -4.36 0.71
C LEU A 105 -8.39 -3.96 -0.65
N ALA A 106 -7.57 -3.65 -1.67
CA ALA A 106 -8.07 -3.36 -3.02
C ALA A 106 -8.89 -4.51 -3.61
N THR A 107 -8.49 -5.76 -3.34
CA THR A 107 -9.24 -6.94 -3.78
C THR A 107 -10.62 -7.03 -3.12
N GLN A 108 -10.73 -6.67 -1.84
CA GLN A 108 -12.01 -6.65 -1.13
C GLN A 108 -12.92 -5.52 -1.58
N ILE A 109 -12.37 -4.37 -1.95
CA ILE A 109 -13.17 -3.28 -2.49
C ILE A 109 -13.72 -3.65 -3.88
N GLY A 110 -12.90 -4.31 -4.69
CA GLY A 110 -13.30 -4.79 -6.01
C GLY A 110 -14.32 -5.94 -5.98
N SER A 111 -14.52 -6.63 -4.86
CA SER A 111 -15.56 -7.66 -4.76
C SER A 111 -16.96 -7.08 -4.56
N GLY A 112 -17.07 -5.81 -4.13
CA GLY A 112 -18.35 -5.13 -3.94
C GLY A 112 -19.25 -5.77 -2.89
N LEU A 113 -18.68 -6.50 -1.93
CA LEU A 113 -19.44 -7.13 -0.85
C LEU A 113 -20.05 -6.06 0.08
N MET A 114 -21.24 -6.36 0.62
CA MET A 114 -21.97 -5.51 1.57
C MET A 114 -22.35 -6.33 2.80
N GLY A 115 -22.55 -5.67 3.95
CA GLY A 115 -22.89 -6.33 5.20
C GLY A 115 -21.74 -7.13 5.83
N VAL A 116 -20.49 -6.82 5.45
CA VAL A 116 -19.29 -7.47 5.97
C VAL A 116 -18.64 -6.59 7.05
N LEU A 117 -18.12 -7.23 8.10
CA LEU A 117 -17.21 -6.60 9.05
C LEU A 117 -15.76 -6.83 8.60
N TYR A 118 -15.09 -5.77 8.16
CA TYR A 118 -13.67 -5.79 7.84
C TYR A 118 -12.87 -5.42 9.09
N ILE A 119 -11.90 -6.27 9.44
CA ILE A 119 -10.94 -6.00 10.52
C ILE A 119 -9.57 -5.78 9.90
N CYS A 120 -8.98 -4.61 10.13
CA CYS A 120 -7.69 -4.20 9.60
C CYS A 120 -6.71 -3.94 10.74
N ASP A 121 -5.52 -4.54 10.64
CA ASP A 121 -4.46 -4.42 11.62
C ASP A 121 -3.34 -3.54 11.05
N GLU A 122 -3.23 -2.30 11.53
CA GLU A 122 -2.25 -1.28 11.12
C GLU A 122 -2.04 -1.14 9.59
N PRO A 123 -3.10 -0.83 8.81
CA PRO A 123 -3.01 -0.72 7.35
C PRO A 123 -2.08 0.39 6.82
N THR A 124 -1.66 1.33 7.67
CA THR A 124 -0.68 2.39 7.31
C THR A 124 0.77 1.89 7.33
N ILE A 125 1.06 0.66 7.80
CA ILE A 125 2.43 0.12 7.82
C ILE A 125 3.09 0.20 6.44
N GLY A 126 4.28 0.83 6.41
CA GLY A 126 5.07 0.99 5.19
C GLY A 126 4.43 1.90 4.14
N LEU A 127 3.40 2.67 4.52
CA LEU A 127 2.87 3.79 3.77
C LEU A 127 3.60 5.06 4.18
N HIS A 128 3.71 6.01 3.25
CA HIS A 128 4.27 7.32 3.55
C HIS A 128 3.14 8.26 3.98
N PRO A 129 3.35 9.19 4.94
CA PRO A 129 2.26 10.04 5.44
C PRO A 129 1.52 10.86 4.37
N ALA A 130 2.19 11.17 3.26
CA ALA A 130 1.57 11.84 2.12
C ALA A 130 0.46 11.02 1.42
N ASP A 131 0.42 9.70 1.63
CA ASP A 131 -0.52 8.78 1.00
C ASP A 131 -1.65 8.32 1.96
N ASP A 132 -1.59 8.69 3.25
CA ASP A 132 -2.58 8.28 4.26
C ASP A 132 -4.01 8.68 3.89
N PHE A 133 -4.16 9.90 3.35
CA PHE A 133 -5.46 10.40 2.90
C PHE A 133 -6.12 9.45 1.88
N ARG A 134 -5.35 8.85 0.97
CA ARG A 134 -5.91 7.96 -0.05
C ARG A 134 -6.41 6.66 0.57
N LEU A 135 -5.67 6.12 1.54
CA LEU A 135 -6.10 4.94 2.29
C LEU A 135 -7.36 5.24 3.12
N ILE A 136 -7.41 6.39 3.80
CA ILE A 136 -8.58 6.83 4.57
C ILE A 136 -9.83 6.92 3.68
N GLU A 137 -9.75 7.59 2.53
CA GLU A 137 -10.88 7.70 1.60
C GLU A 137 -11.30 6.35 1.04
N THR A 138 -10.33 5.46 0.81
CA THR A 138 -10.59 4.08 0.38
C THR A 138 -11.38 3.30 1.43
N LEU A 139 -11.03 3.42 2.71
CA LEU A 139 -11.76 2.80 3.81
C LEU A 139 -13.16 3.41 3.97
N LYS A 140 -13.29 4.74 3.92
CA LYS A 140 -14.61 5.40 3.94
C LYS A 140 -15.52 4.89 2.83
N ARG A 141 -15.01 4.76 1.61
CA ARG A 141 -15.77 4.18 0.49
C ARG A 141 -16.22 2.76 0.78
N LEU A 142 -15.34 1.92 1.35
CA LEU A 142 -15.70 0.55 1.71
C LEU A 142 -16.81 0.49 2.79
N ARG A 143 -16.77 1.40 3.77
CA ARG A 143 -17.83 1.61 4.76
C ARG A 143 -19.14 2.05 4.10
N ASP A 144 -19.07 3.04 3.21
CA ASP A 144 -20.23 3.65 2.55
C ASP A 144 -20.95 2.69 1.58
N LEU A 145 -20.28 1.61 1.16
CA LEU A 145 -20.92 0.48 0.47
C LEU A 145 -21.84 -0.35 1.37
N GLY A 146 -21.96 -0.03 2.66
CA GLY A 146 -22.79 -0.77 3.62
C GLY A 146 -22.01 -1.80 4.42
N ASN A 147 -20.70 -1.58 4.64
CA ASN A 147 -19.86 -2.43 5.47
C ASN A 147 -19.48 -1.73 6.77
N THR A 148 -19.03 -2.50 7.75
CA THR A 148 -18.39 -1.98 8.96
C THR A 148 -16.88 -2.21 8.87
N ILE A 149 -16.10 -1.22 9.27
CA ILE A 149 -14.65 -1.30 9.28
C ILE A 149 -14.16 -1.06 10.69
N LEU A 150 -13.44 -2.04 11.22
CA LEU A 150 -12.71 -1.97 12.48
C LEU A 150 -11.22 -1.89 12.15
N VAL A 151 -10.57 -0.81 12.56
CA VAL A 151 -9.15 -0.57 12.29
C VAL A 151 -8.40 -0.47 13.61
N VAL A 152 -7.35 -1.27 13.77
CA VAL A 152 -6.33 -1.08 14.81
C VAL A 152 -5.25 -0.19 14.20
N GLU A 153 -5.01 0.98 14.79
CA GLU A 153 -4.06 1.97 14.27
C GLU A 153 -3.43 2.81 15.36
N HIS A 154 -2.31 3.42 14.99
CA HIS A 154 -1.59 4.42 15.78
C HIS A 154 -1.36 5.72 15.00
N ASP A 155 -1.77 5.78 13.73
CA ASP A 155 -1.70 6.99 12.91
C ASP A 155 -2.73 8.05 13.31
N GLU A 156 -2.26 9.30 13.44
CA GLU A 156 -3.08 10.44 13.82
C GLU A 156 -4.12 10.80 12.76
N ALA A 157 -3.78 10.75 11.47
CA ALA A 157 -4.71 11.11 10.41
C ALA A 157 -5.89 10.13 10.34
N MET A 158 -5.62 8.83 10.51
CA MET A 158 -6.65 7.80 10.60
C MET A 158 -7.56 8.01 11.81
N MET A 159 -6.98 8.21 13.00
CA MET A 159 -7.77 8.46 14.22
C MET A 159 -8.67 9.68 14.07
N ARG A 160 -8.17 10.77 13.49
CA ARG A 160 -8.96 11.99 13.26
C ARG A 160 -10.08 11.81 12.24
N ALA A 161 -9.92 10.89 11.29
CA ALA A 161 -10.91 10.60 10.26
C ALA A 161 -11.97 9.57 10.69
N ALA A 162 -11.77 8.89 11.81
CA ALA A 162 -12.67 7.84 12.29
C ALA A 162 -14.01 8.41 12.76
N ASP A 163 -15.10 7.69 12.47
CA ASP A 163 -16.44 8.05 12.95
C ASP A 163 -16.59 7.78 14.46
N HIS A 164 -15.86 6.76 14.95
CA HIS A 164 -15.88 6.28 16.33
C HIS A 164 -14.51 5.71 16.70
N ILE A 165 -14.04 6.00 17.90
CA ILE A 165 -12.73 5.58 18.42
C ILE A 165 -12.95 4.82 19.73
N ILE A 166 -12.23 3.72 19.90
CA ILE A 166 -12.16 2.95 21.15
C ILE A 166 -10.71 3.04 21.63
N ASP A 167 -10.47 3.76 22.72
CA ASP A 167 -9.13 3.89 23.29
C ASP A 167 -8.91 2.81 24.34
N MET A 168 -7.85 2.01 24.15
CA MET A 168 -7.47 0.93 25.05
C MET A 168 -6.23 1.31 25.85
N GLY A 169 -6.17 0.92 27.12
CA GLY A 169 -5.03 1.22 27.97
C GLY A 169 -5.30 0.88 29.45
N PRO A 170 -4.78 1.67 30.40
CA PRO A 170 -3.88 2.82 30.23
C PRO A 170 -2.41 2.44 29.96
N GLY A 171 -2.04 1.17 30.16
CA GLY A 171 -0.70 0.63 29.88
C GLY A 171 -0.74 -0.63 29.01
N ALA A 172 0.41 -1.25 28.82
CA ALA A 172 0.53 -2.54 28.15
C ALA A 172 0.52 -3.70 29.17
N GLY A 173 0.20 -4.91 28.70
CA GLY A 173 0.23 -6.13 29.53
C GLY A 173 -0.80 -6.09 30.67
N GLU A 174 -0.37 -6.44 31.89
CA GLU A 174 -1.21 -6.45 33.10
C GLU A 174 -1.76 -5.06 33.48
N HIS A 175 -1.14 -3.99 32.95
CA HIS A 175 -1.59 -2.61 33.14
C HIS A 175 -2.53 -2.11 32.05
N GLY A 176 -2.88 -2.99 31.09
CA GLY A 176 -3.81 -2.72 30.00
C GLY A 176 -5.10 -3.51 30.11
N GLY A 177 -5.78 -3.68 28.96
CA GLY A 177 -7.00 -4.48 28.86
C GLY A 177 -8.29 -3.75 29.24
N TRP A 178 -8.22 -2.46 29.51
CA TRP A 178 -9.37 -1.62 29.81
C TRP A 178 -9.72 -0.70 28.65
N ILE A 179 -11.01 -0.44 28.47
CA ILE A 179 -11.49 0.67 27.62
C ILE A 179 -11.36 1.93 28.46
N VAL A 180 -10.43 2.82 28.08
CA VAL A 180 -10.20 4.09 28.77
C VAL A 180 -11.32 5.07 28.42
N THR A 181 -11.63 5.17 27.14
CA THR A 181 -12.72 6.00 26.62
C THR A 181 -13.19 5.46 25.26
N THR A 182 -14.43 5.76 24.90
CA THR A 182 -15.05 5.32 23.64
C THR A 182 -16.04 6.38 23.18
N GLY A 183 -15.98 6.76 21.90
CA GLY A 183 -16.81 7.85 21.40
C GLY A 183 -16.24 8.47 20.12
N LYS A 184 -16.64 9.72 19.86
CA LYS A 184 -16.08 10.53 18.79
C LYS A 184 -14.72 11.07 19.20
N LEU A 185 -13.99 11.63 18.23
CA LEU A 185 -12.71 12.30 18.47
C LEU A 185 -12.74 13.31 19.64
N ALA A 186 -13.83 14.08 19.78
CA ALA A 186 -13.99 15.05 20.87
C ALA A 186 -13.96 14.37 22.25
N ASP A 187 -14.64 13.22 22.41
CA ASP A 187 -14.66 12.46 23.66
C ASP A 187 -13.28 11.91 24.03
N ILE A 188 -12.47 11.57 23.02
CA ILE A 188 -11.07 11.14 23.23
C ILE A 188 -10.19 12.32 23.68
N LEU A 189 -10.36 13.48 23.05
CA LEU A 189 -9.59 14.70 23.36
C LEU A 189 -9.90 15.24 24.77
N ASP A 190 -11.14 15.11 25.23
CA ASP A 190 -11.58 15.59 26.55
C ASP A 190 -11.22 14.62 27.69
N CYS A 191 -10.91 13.36 27.39
CA CYS A 191 -10.54 12.35 28.38
C CYS A 191 -9.10 12.52 28.86
N LYS A 192 -8.92 12.91 30.13
CA LYS A 192 -7.59 13.14 30.73
C LYS A 192 -6.82 11.86 30.95
N GLU A 193 -7.49 10.72 31.11
CA GLU A 193 -6.89 9.41 31.33
C GLU A 193 -6.37 8.80 30.02
N SER A 194 -6.86 9.25 28.87
CA SER A 194 -6.45 8.79 27.54
C SER A 194 -5.06 9.32 27.19
N ILE A 195 -4.07 8.43 27.11
CA ILE A 195 -2.74 8.79 26.60
C ILE A 195 -2.85 9.22 25.14
N THR A 196 -3.68 8.54 24.35
CA THR A 196 -3.98 8.87 22.96
C THR A 196 -4.54 10.29 22.86
N GLY A 197 -5.55 10.64 23.67
CA GLY A 197 -6.11 11.99 23.75
C GLY A 197 -5.09 13.05 24.14
N GLN A 198 -4.18 12.75 25.06
CA GLN A 198 -3.10 13.66 25.45
C GLN A 198 -2.12 13.95 24.29
N TYR A 199 -1.79 12.97 23.46
CA TYR A 199 -0.96 13.20 22.26
C TYR A 199 -1.72 13.94 21.16
N LEU A 200 -2.97 13.56 20.89
CA LEU A 200 -3.81 14.19 19.85
C LEU A 200 -4.17 15.65 20.18
N SER A 201 -4.28 16.00 21.46
CA SER A 201 -4.51 17.38 21.92
C SER A 201 -3.21 18.21 22.00
N GLY A 202 -2.05 17.57 21.92
CA GLY A 202 -0.75 18.21 22.12
C GLY A 202 -0.39 18.48 23.58
N ALA A 203 -1.18 17.99 24.55
CA ALA A 203 -0.81 18.02 25.97
C ALA A 203 0.46 17.20 26.26
N LYS A 204 0.65 16.10 25.52
CA LYS A 204 1.91 15.37 25.39
C LYS A 204 2.44 15.53 23.97
N GLN A 205 3.76 15.66 23.85
CA GLN A 205 4.45 15.77 22.57
C GLN A 205 5.78 15.03 22.64
N ILE A 206 6.28 14.59 21.49
CA ILE A 206 7.62 14.04 21.38
C ILE A 206 8.60 15.22 21.32
N PRO A 207 9.47 15.43 22.34
CA PRO A 207 10.34 16.59 22.38
C PRO A 207 11.37 16.55 21.26
N LEU A 208 11.58 17.69 20.60
CA LEU A 208 12.67 17.84 19.63
C LEU A 208 13.99 18.09 20.37
N PRO A 209 15.09 17.41 19.99
CA PRO A 209 16.37 17.62 20.65
C PRO A 209 16.88 19.05 20.38
N PRO A 210 17.28 19.82 21.40
CA PRO A 210 17.73 21.20 21.22
C PRO A 210 19.05 21.29 20.45
N LYS A 211 19.85 20.22 20.47
CA LYS A 211 21.09 20.08 19.70
C LYS A 211 21.15 18.69 19.07
N ARG A 212 21.56 18.62 17.80
CA ARG A 212 21.82 17.36 17.09
C ARG A 212 23.27 16.94 17.26
N ARG A 213 23.53 15.63 17.23
CA ARG A 213 24.90 15.09 17.33
C ARG A 213 25.77 15.56 16.15
N PRO A 214 26.99 16.09 16.40
CA PRO A 214 27.87 16.54 15.32
C PRO A 214 28.37 15.39 14.43
N GLY A 215 28.37 14.15 14.93
CA GLY A 215 28.90 12.96 14.24
C GLY A 215 30.38 12.75 14.53
N SER A 216 30.97 11.67 13.98
CA SER A 216 32.40 11.36 14.14
C SER A 216 33.30 12.04 13.11
N GLY A 217 32.72 12.65 12.07
CA GLY A 217 33.46 13.15 10.90
C GLY A 217 33.66 12.11 9.80
N GLU A 218 33.41 10.83 10.11
CA GLU A 218 33.51 9.71 9.18
C GLU A 218 32.16 9.44 8.48
N GLU A 219 32.20 8.77 7.32
CA GLU A 219 31.01 8.42 6.55
C GLU A 219 31.14 7.06 5.83
N ILE A 220 30.00 6.40 5.64
CA ILE A 220 29.86 5.29 4.68
C ILE A 220 29.41 5.88 3.34
N VAL A 221 30.15 5.58 2.28
CA VAL A 221 29.81 6.08 0.93
C VAL A 221 29.39 4.93 0.02
N ILE A 222 28.11 4.92 -0.34
CA ILE A 222 27.57 4.06 -1.39
C ILE A 222 27.77 4.78 -2.71
N LYS A 223 28.47 4.17 -3.68
CA LYS A 223 28.73 4.76 -5.00
C LYS A 223 28.10 3.93 -6.10
N GLY A 224 27.44 4.59 -7.04
CA GLY A 224 26.93 3.97 -8.26
C GLY A 224 25.82 2.95 -8.02
N ALA A 225 24.97 3.15 -7.02
CA ALA A 225 23.84 2.28 -6.73
C ALA A 225 22.82 2.29 -7.89
N ARG A 226 22.67 1.13 -8.55
CA ARG A 226 21.84 0.93 -9.75
C ARG A 226 20.79 -0.19 -9.63
N GLN A 227 20.69 -0.83 -8.47
CA GLN A 227 19.80 -1.95 -8.28
C GLN A 227 18.32 -1.53 -8.36
N ASN A 228 17.48 -2.37 -8.95
CA ASN A 228 16.05 -2.12 -9.15
C ASN A 228 15.79 -0.76 -9.84
N ASN A 229 15.12 0.16 -9.15
CA ASN A 229 14.76 1.48 -9.69
C ASN A 229 15.79 2.58 -9.36
N LEU A 230 16.90 2.26 -8.69
CA LEU A 230 17.93 3.25 -8.33
C LEU A 230 18.66 3.77 -9.57
N LYS A 231 18.88 5.09 -9.62
CA LYS A 231 19.37 5.81 -10.81
C LYS A 231 20.86 6.15 -10.73
N ASN A 232 21.71 5.14 -10.52
CA ASN A 232 23.15 5.33 -10.37
C ASN A 232 23.51 6.36 -9.28
N ILE A 233 22.89 6.23 -8.12
CA ILE A 233 23.01 7.23 -7.05
C ILE A 233 24.29 7.03 -6.23
N ALA A 234 24.78 8.13 -5.67
CA ALA A 234 25.79 8.11 -4.63
C ALA A 234 25.18 8.63 -3.33
N VAL A 235 25.39 7.93 -2.22
CA VAL A 235 24.80 8.25 -0.92
C VAL A 235 25.90 8.25 0.13
N HIS A 236 25.98 9.34 0.88
CA HIS A 236 26.91 9.53 1.99
C HIS A 236 26.14 9.42 3.30
N ILE A 237 26.47 8.41 4.11
CA ILE A 237 25.81 8.11 5.39
C ILE A 237 26.78 8.49 6.52
N PRO A 238 26.53 9.59 7.24
CA PRO A 238 27.45 10.07 8.27
C PRO A 238 27.45 9.14 9.50
N LEU A 239 28.63 8.80 9.99
CA LEU A 239 28.81 7.96 11.17
C LEU A 239 28.68 8.78 12.47
N GLY A 240 28.29 8.09 13.55
CA GLY A 240 28.05 8.71 14.86
C GLY A 240 26.80 9.58 14.93
N LYS A 241 25.91 9.52 13.93
CA LYS A 241 24.63 10.26 13.89
C LYS A 241 23.43 9.30 13.93
N PHE A 242 22.29 9.81 14.38
CA PHE A 242 21.00 9.16 14.17
C PHE A 242 20.52 9.52 12.76
N VAL A 243 20.68 8.59 11.81
CA VAL A 243 20.35 8.81 10.39
C VAL A 243 19.03 8.11 10.07
N CYS A 244 18.10 8.84 9.46
CA CYS A 244 16.82 8.31 9.00
C CYS A 244 16.78 8.35 7.47
N ILE A 245 16.42 7.23 6.83
CA ILE A 245 16.12 7.18 5.40
C ILE A 245 14.61 7.19 5.24
N THR A 246 14.10 8.22 4.57
CA THR A 246 12.65 8.44 4.36
C THR A 246 12.32 8.55 2.87
N GLY A 247 11.03 8.66 2.55
CA GLY A 247 10.48 8.79 1.21
C GLY A 247 9.30 7.86 0.96
N VAL A 248 8.59 8.09 -0.15
CA VAL A 248 7.37 7.34 -0.53
C VAL A 248 7.63 5.84 -0.74
N SER A 249 6.57 5.02 -0.67
CA SER A 249 6.65 3.60 -1.00
C SER A 249 7.14 3.42 -2.46
N GLY A 250 7.98 2.42 -2.69
CA GLY A 250 8.61 2.23 -4.00
C GLY A 250 9.80 3.15 -4.32
N SER A 251 10.20 4.10 -3.46
CA SER A 251 11.34 5.01 -3.75
C SER A 251 12.72 4.33 -3.77
N GLY A 252 12.83 3.07 -3.34
CA GLY A 252 14.08 2.31 -3.32
C GLY A 252 14.80 2.26 -1.97
N LYS A 253 14.13 2.63 -0.85
CA LYS A 253 14.70 2.57 0.52
C LYS A 253 15.24 1.18 0.89
N SER A 254 14.40 0.14 0.76
CA SER A 254 14.79 -1.24 1.04
C SER A 254 15.88 -1.74 0.08
N THR A 255 15.80 -1.36 -1.21
CA THR A 255 16.89 -1.67 -2.16
C THR A 255 18.23 -1.06 -1.71
N LEU A 256 18.22 0.18 -1.23
CA LEU A 256 19.44 0.85 -0.78
C LEU A 256 20.01 0.22 0.48
N ILE A 257 19.16 -0.16 1.44
CA ILE A 257 19.60 -0.72 2.73
C ILE A 257 19.85 -2.23 2.65
N ASP A 258 18.85 -3.00 2.26
CA ASP A 258 18.87 -4.46 2.35
C ASP A 258 19.65 -5.10 1.20
N ASP A 259 19.51 -4.57 -0.02
CA ASP A 259 20.15 -5.17 -1.21
C ASP A 259 21.55 -4.63 -1.51
N ILE A 260 21.91 -3.44 -1.03
CA ILE A 260 23.20 -2.79 -1.33
C ILE A 260 24.06 -2.62 -0.09
N LEU A 261 23.53 -2.09 1.01
CA LEU A 261 24.35 -1.81 2.18
C LEU A 261 24.59 -3.07 3.03
N TYR A 262 23.60 -3.97 3.13
CA TYR A 262 23.68 -5.14 4.00
C TYR A 262 24.22 -6.41 3.31
N LYS A 263 24.07 -6.54 1.99
CA LYS A 263 24.59 -7.66 1.20
C LYS A 263 26.00 -7.39 0.70
#